data_AF-A0A931IUW9-F1
#
_entry.id   AF-A0A931IUW9-F1
#
_cell.length_a   1.000
_cell.length_b   1.000
_cell.length_c   1.000
_cell.angle_alpha   90.00
_cell.angle_beta   90.00
_cell.angle_gamma   90.00
#
_symmetry.space_group_name_H-M   'P 1'
#
loop_
_entity.id
_entity.type
_entity.pdbx_description
1 polymer ?
#
loop_
_entity_poly.entity_id
_entity_poly.type
_entity_poly.pdbx_seq_one_letter_code
_entity_poly.pdbx_strand_id
1 'polypeptide(L)'
;MSTTTIRLDDDFKQRLTAAAARTGRTAHAFILEAVAQQVERCEQEAAFHHVAQQRWATLVAGGPSLSLADAEAHLAQRVRAQTKG
;
A
#
# COMPACT_ATOMS: atom_id res chain seq x y z
N MET A 1 -16.38 -11.38 -20.02
CA MET A 1 -15.24 -11.54 -19.09
C MET A 1 -14.48 -12.80 -19.46
N SER A 2 -13.14 -12.76 -19.48
CA SER A 2 -12.31 -13.95 -19.74
C SER A 2 -12.16 -14.77 -18.45
N THR A 3 -12.10 -16.10 -18.59
CA THR A 3 -11.85 -17.01 -17.47
C THR A 3 -10.37 -17.35 -17.44
N THR A 4 -9.70 -17.08 -16.32
CA THR A 4 -8.32 -17.50 -16.08
C THR A 4 -8.32 -18.77 -15.24
N THR A 5 -7.70 -19.84 -15.74
CA THR A 5 -7.57 -21.10 -14.99
C THR A 5 -6.25 -21.08 -14.21
N ILE A 6 -6.34 -21.25 -12.89
CA ILE A 6 -5.18 -21.28 -11.99
C ILE A 6 -5.08 -22.69 -11.40
N ARG A 7 -3.88 -23.29 -11.49
CA ARG A 7 -3.59 -24.59 -10.85
C ARG A 7 -3.21 -24.36 -9.40
N LEU A 8 -3.91 -25.04 -8.50
CA LEU A 8 -3.65 -25.05 -7.07
C LEU A 8 -3.33 -26.49 -6.67
N ASP A 9 -2.29 -26.69 -5.87
CA ASP A 9 -2.09 -27.97 -5.21
C ASP A 9 -3.17 -28.23 -4.15
N ASP A 10 -3.30 -29.49 -3.75
CA ASP A 10 -4.39 -29.92 -2.87
C ASP A 10 -4.27 -29.31 -1.47
N ASP A 11 -3.05 -29.16 -0.93
CA ASP A 11 -2.82 -28.53 0.38
C ASP A 11 -3.30 -27.06 0.37
N PHE A 12 -2.86 -26.31 -0.64
CA PHE A 12 -3.23 -24.91 -0.79
C PHE A 12 -4.73 -24.76 -1.01
N LYS A 13 -5.36 -25.63 -1.79
CA LYS A 13 -6.81 -25.62 -2.01
C LYS A 13 -7.58 -25.86 -0.70
N GLN A 14 -7.13 -26.75 0.16
CA GLN A 14 -7.73 -26.99 1.48
C GLN A 14 -7.60 -25.75 2.38
N ARG A 15 -6.40 -25.18 2.47
CA ARG A 15 -6.13 -23.97 3.27
C ARG A 15 -6.94 -22.77 2.79
N LEU A 16 -7.04 -22.59 1.48
CA LEU A 16 -7.86 -21.55 0.85
C LEU A 16 -9.35 -21.73 1.21
N THR A 17 -9.87 -22.94 1.09
CA THR A 17 -11.28 -23.24 1.40
C THR A 17 -11.58 -22.96 2.87
N ALA A 18 -10.69 -23.37 3.78
CA ALA A 18 -10.81 -23.07 5.20
C ALA A 18 -10.75 -21.56 5.49
N ALA A 19 -9.88 -20.81 4.80
CA ALA A 19 -9.80 -19.35 4.93
C ALA A 19 -11.07 -18.65 4.44
N ALA A 20 -11.58 -19.04 3.28
CA ALA A 20 -12.81 -18.51 2.73
C ALA A 20 -14.00 -18.78 3.69
N ALA A 21 -14.10 -20.00 4.23
CA ALA A 21 -15.14 -20.38 5.18
C ALA A 21 -15.13 -19.53 6.46
N ARG A 22 -13.95 -19.23 7.02
CA ARG A 22 -13.83 -18.32 8.20
C ARG A 22 -14.37 -16.93 7.94
N THR A 23 -14.41 -16.50 6.69
CA THR A 23 -14.91 -15.18 6.27
C THR A 23 -16.33 -15.21 5.71
N GLY A 24 -17.01 -16.36 5.76
CA GLY A 24 -18.35 -16.55 5.21
C GLY A 24 -18.42 -16.47 3.68
N ARG A 25 -17.31 -16.69 2.99
CA ARG A 25 -17.17 -16.53 1.52
C ARG A 25 -16.94 -17.86 0.82
N THR A 26 -17.23 -17.89 -0.47
CA THR A 26 -16.80 -18.99 -1.35
C THR A 26 -15.31 -18.84 -1.67
N ALA A 27 -14.65 -19.96 -2.00
CA ALA A 27 -13.24 -19.94 -2.41
C ALA A 27 -13.01 -19.04 -3.64
N HIS A 28 -13.95 -19.01 -4.59
CA HIS A 28 -13.86 -18.15 -5.77
C HIS A 28 -13.92 -16.66 -5.41
N ALA A 29 -14.92 -16.23 -4.62
CA ALA A 29 -15.02 -14.84 -4.18
C ALA A 29 -13.79 -14.42 -3.36
N PHE A 30 -13.30 -15.31 -2.49
CA PHE A 30 -12.10 -15.09 -1.71
C PHE A 30 -10.85 -14.89 -2.59
N ILE A 31 -10.66 -15.72 -3.64
CA ILE A 31 -9.54 -15.53 -4.59
C ILE A 31 -9.66 -14.19 -5.30
N LEU A 32 -10.85 -13.83 -5.80
CA LEU A 32 -11.04 -12.57 -6.52
C LEU A 32 -10.71 -11.36 -5.66
N GLU A 33 -11.21 -11.34 -4.42
CA GLU A 33 -10.90 -10.29 -3.45
C GLU A 33 -9.40 -10.22 -3.15
N ALA A 34 -8.76 -11.37 -2.92
CA ALA A 34 -7.32 -11.42 -2.65
C ALA A 34 -6.48 -10.90 -3.83
N VAL A 35 -6.85 -11.26 -5.06
CA VAL A 35 -6.16 -10.76 -6.27
C VAL A 35 -6.38 -9.26 -6.43
N ALA A 36 -7.60 -8.76 -6.24
CA ALA A 36 -7.90 -7.33 -6.33
C ALA A 36 -7.09 -6.51 -5.31
N GLN A 37 -7.07 -6.96 -4.04
CA GLN A 37 -6.27 -6.33 -2.99
C GLN A 37 -4.78 -6.36 -3.30
N GLN A 38 -4.28 -7.46 -3.86
CA GLN A 38 -2.87 -7.57 -4.21
C GLN A 38 -2.49 -6.65 -5.37
N VAL A 39 -3.36 -6.49 -6.38
CA VAL A 39 -3.14 -5.54 -7.47
C VAL A 39 -3.11 -4.11 -6.94
N GLU A 40 -4.10 -3.73 -6.14
CA GLU A 40 -4.18 -2.39 -5.56
C GLU A 40 -2.93 -2.08 -4.71
N ARG A 41 -2.49 -3.04 -3.88
CA ARG A 41 -1.26 -2.90 -3.10
C ARG A 41 -0.03 -2.69 -3.97
N CYS A 42 0.13 -3.48 -5.02
CA CYS A 42 1.26 -3.33 -5.96
C CYS A 42 1.25 -1.95 -6.63
N GLU A 43 0.08 -1.44 -7.01
CA GLU A 43 -0.06 -0.12 -7.62
C GLU A 43 0.29 1.00 -6.63
N GLN A 44 -0.17 0.90 -5.39
CA GLN A 44 0.16 1.86 -4.33
C GLN A 44 1.67 1.86 -4.01
N GLU A 45 2.28 0.68 -3.89
CA GLU A 45 3.72 0.53 -3.66
C GLU A 45 4.52 1.16 -4.82
N ALA A 46 4.14 0.86 -6.07
CA ALA A 46 4.80 1.43 -7.25
C ALA A 46 4.67 2.96 -7.29
N ALA A 47 3.49 3.50 -7.01
CA ALA A 47 3.26 4.94 -6.95
C ALA A 47 4.10 5.61 -5.85
N PHE A 48 4.16 5.00 -4.66
CA PHE A 48 4.99 5.49 -3.56
C PHE A 48 6.48 5.51 -3.92
N HIS A 49 6.98 4.41 -4.49
CA HIS A 49 8.37 4.32 -4.94
C HIS A 49 8.69 5.34 -6.03
N HIS A 50 7.77 5.57 -6.98
CA HIS A 50 7.95 6.56 -8.02
C HIS A 50 8.12 7.97 -7.44
N VAL A 51 7.24 8.37 -6.51
CA VAL A 51 7.35 9.68 -5.82
C VAL A 51 8.64 9.78 -5.02
N ALA A 52 9.03 8.72 -4.31
CA ALA A 52 10.27 8.68 -3.54
C ALA A 52 11.50 8.86 -4.44
N GLN A 53 11.55 8.16 -5.58
CA GLN A 53 12.63 8.26 -6.54
C GLN A 53 12.72 9.67 -7.16
N GLN A 54 11.58 10.27 -7.53
CA GLN A 54 11.54 11.64 -8.03
C GLN A 54 12.10 12.63 -7.02
N ARG A 55 11.63 12.58 -5.77
CA ARG A 55 12.09 13.46 -4.69
C ARG A 55 13.57 13.25 -4.38
N TRP A 56 14.02 11.99 -4.40
CA TRP A 56 15.43 11.65 -4.20
C TRP A 56 16.31 12.24 -5.31
N ALA A 57 15.90 12.10 -6.57
CA ALA A 57 16.63 12.68 -7.69
C ALA A 57 16.73 14.21 -7.58
N THR A 58 15.65 14.89 -7.21
CA THR A 58 15.67 16.34 -6.95
C THR A 58 16.63 16.69 -5.82
N LEU A 59 16.58 15.97 -4.70
CA LEU A 59 17.44 16.23 -3.55
C LEU A 59 18.93 16.07 -3.91
N VAL A 60 19.30 14.97 -4.57
CA VAL A 60 20.68 14.69 -4.98
C VAL A 60 21.18 15.72 -6.01
N ALA A 61 20.29 16.24 -6.86
CA ALA A 61 20.61 17.32 -7.80
C ALA A 61 20.80 18.71 -7.14
N GLY A 62 20.88 18.78 -5.80
CA GLY A 62 21.02 20.04 -5.06
C GLY A 62 19.68 20.75 -4.83
N GLY A 63 18.56 20.02 -4.94
CA GLY A 63 17.24 20.53 -4.64
C GLY A 63 17.08 20.94 -3.17
N PRO A 64 15.97 21.64 -2.86
CA PRO A 64 15.74 22.19 -1.54
C PRO A 64 15.67 21.08 -0.48
N SER A 65 16.41 21.27 0.60
CA SER A 65 16.40 20.42 1.78
C SER A 65 16.35 21.28 3.03
N LEU A 66 15.90 20.69 4.14
CA LEU A 66 15.76 21.36 5.42
C LEU A 66 16.31 20.44 6.51
N SER A 67 16.89 21.03 7.56
CA SER A 67 17.38 20.24 8.69
C SER A 67 16.20 19.64 9.45
N LEU A 68 16.41 18.51 10.12
CA LEU A 68 15.36 17.91 10.95
C LEU A 68 14.88 18.87 12.04
N ALA A 69 15.78 19.66 12.64
CA ALA A 69 15.45 20.65 13.65
C ALA A 69 14.50 21.74 13.10
N ASP A 70 14.74 22.23 11.88
CA ASP A 70 13.85 23.19 11.23
C ASP A 70 12.49 22.58 10.89
N ALA A 71 12.48 21.30 10.49
CA ALA A 71 11.26 20.54 10.24
C ALA A 71 10.39 20.45 11.51
N GLU A 72 11.02 20.05 12.62
CA GLU A 72 10.36 19.87 13.92
C GLU A 72 9.82 21.20 14.46
N ALA A 73 10.62 22.28 14.37
CA ALA A 73 10.20 23.62 14.77
C ALA A 73 8.96 24.08 13.99
N HIS A 74 8.98 23.90 12.67
CA HIS A 74 7.85 24.25 11.79
C HIS A 74 6.60 23.42 12.10
N LEU A 75 6.73 22.10 12.29
CA LEU A 75 5.61 21.22 12.66
C LEU A 75 5.02 21.61 14.01
N ALA A 76 5.85 21.88 15.02
CA ALA A 76 5.40 22.33 16.33
C ALA A 76 4.64 23.67 16.27
N GLN A 77 5.12 24.62 15.46
CA GLN A 77 4.43 25.89 15.24
C GLN A 77 3.06 25.68 14.57
N ARG A 78 2.98 24.80 13.56
CA ARG A 78 1.73 24.50 12.86
C ARG A 78 0.69 23.84 13.76
N VAL A 79 1.09 22.91 14.62
CA VAL A 79 0.17 22.28 15.58
C VAL A 79 -0.37 23.33 16.55
N ARG A 80 0.49 24.17 17.12
CA ARG A 80 0.08 25.26 18.04
C ARG A 80 -0.86 26.28 17.41
N ALA A 81 -0.70 26.55 16.12
CA ALA A 81 -1.58 27.45 15.38
C ALA A 81 -2.98 26.86 15.16
N GLN A 82 -3.09 25.54 15.00
CA GLN A 82 -4.38 24.85 14.82
C GLN A 82 -5.17 24.67 16.11
N THR A 83 -4.51 24.61 17.27
CA THR A 83 -5.19 24.48 18.57
C THR A 83 -5.67 25.82 19.15
N LYS A 84 -5.34 26.95 18.50
CA LYS A 84 -5.71 28.31 18.93
C LYS A 84 -6.86 28.93 18.14
N GLY A 85 -7.52 28.16 17.27
CA GLY A 85 -8.76 28.53 16.57
C GLY A 85 -9.90 27.64 17.03
#